data_AF-A0A534PF11-F1
#
_entry.id   AF-A0A534PF11-F1
#
_cell.length_a   1.000
_cell.length_b   1.000
_cell.length_c   1.000
_cell.angle_alpha   90.00
_cell.angle_beta   90.00
_cell.angle_gamma   90.00
#
_symmetry.space_group_name_H-M   'P 1'
#
loop_
_entity.id
_entity.type
_entity.pdbx_description
1 polymer ?
#
loop_
_entity_poly.entity_id
_entity_poly.type
_entity_poly.pdbx_seq_one_letter_code
_entity_poly.pdbx_strand_id
1 'polypeptide(L)'
;MAIIHYDVVFEKGSPGLLAIKEKLDQRMGLRTHLVKDSIERGYRWPHIGEVRESGTFECAECEDSDLEMTVGSEGVRISCVPSSTHPYFRESALAALIDLGGSFEANLHPFIQKKWSELSPAEKQVDWRGR
;
A
#
# COMPACT_ATOMS: atom_id res chain seq x y z
N MET A 1 -14.27 14.75 0.75
CA MET A 1 -12.87 14.27 0.63
C MET A 1 -12.92 12.96 -0.14
N ALA A 2 -12.20 12.84 -1.26
CA ALA A 2 -12.28 11.66 -2.12
C ALA A 2 -11.28 10.60 -1.64
N ILE A 3 -11.77 9.38 -1.38
CA ILE A 3 -10.92 8.21 -1.17
C ILE A 3 -10.49 7.71 -2.55
N ILE A 4 -9.22 7.36 -2.70
CA ILE A 4 -8.71 6.68 -3.90
C ILE A 4 -8.50 5.22 -3.57
N HIS A 5 -8.93 4.35 -4.47
CA HIS A 5 -8.72 2.91 -4.40
C HIS A 5 -7.74 2.48 -5.49
N TYR A 6 -6.78 1.65 -5.12
CA TYR A 6 -5.85 1.00 -6.04
C TYR A 6 -6.00 -0.51 -5.90
N ASP A 7 -6.31 -1.18 -7.00
CA ASP A 7 -6.46 -2.62 -7.04
C ASP A 7 -5.24 -3.26 -7.69
N VAL A 8 -4.56 -4.15 -6.97
CA VAL A 8 -3.44 -4.95 -7.46
C VAL A 8 -3.89 -6.40 -7.58
N VAL A 9 -3.77 -6.97 -8.77
CA VAL A 9 -4.27 -8.31 -9.10
C VAL A 9 -3.16 -9.36 -8.97
N PHE A 10 -3.49 -10.56 -8.50
CA PHE A 10 -2.54 -11.67 -8.32
C PHE A 10 -3.05 -12.94 -9.01
N GLU A 11 -2.27 -13.51 -9.93
CA GLU A 11 -2.67 -14.72 -10.67
C GLU A 11 -2.63 -16.00 -9.83
N LYS A 12 -1.74 -16.07 -8.82
CA LYS A 12 -1.49 -17.27 -8.00
C LYS A 12 -2.00 -17.13 -6.57
N GLY A 13 -2.98 -16.26 -6.37
CA GLY A 13 -3.51 -15.88 -5.06
C GLY A 13 -2.71 -14.73 -4.44
N SER A 14 -3.42 -13.85 -3.72
CA SER A 14 -2.78 -12.68 -3.11
C SER A 14 -2.06 -13.00 -1.78
N PRO A 15 -1.01 -12.24 -1.43
CA PRO A 15 -0.30 -12.37 -0.16
C PRO A 15 -1.17 -11.92 1.01
N GLY A 16 -0.88 -12.45 2.21
CA GLY A 16 -1.52 -11.97 3.45
C GLY A 16 -0.90 -10.67 3.97
N LEU A 17 -1.59 -9.99 4.89
CA LEU A 17 -1.19 -8.68 5.40
C LEU A 17 0.21 -8.65 6.01
N LEU A 18 0.63 -9.73 6.69
CA LEU A 18 1.97 -9.82 7.29
C LEU A 18 3.09 -9.87 6.25
N ALA A 19 2.91 -10.62 5.16
CA ALA A 19 3.90 -10.69 4.09
C ALA A 19 4.00 -9.33 3.35
N ILE A 20 2.87 -8.66 3.15
CA ILE A 20 2.83 -7.29 2.61
C ILE A 20 3.60 -6.34 3.53
N LYS A 21 3.36 -6.43 4.84
CA LYS A 21 4.04 -5.62 5.86
C LYS A 21 5.56 -5.78 5.79
N GLU A 22 6.04 -7.02 5.85
CA GLU A 22 7.48 -7.34 5.83
C GLU A 22 8.13 -6.77 4.56
N LYS A 23 7.46 -6.92 3.42
CA LYS A 23 7.96 -6.41 2.15
C LYS A 23 7.98 -4.89 2.10
N LEU A 24 6.93 -4.24 2.61
CA LEU A 24 6.82 -2.79 2.68
C LEU A 24 7.92 -2.19 3.57
N ASP A 25 8.11 -2.74 4.77
CA ASP A 25 9.17 -2.33 5.69
C ASP A 25 10.56 -2.50 5.06
N GLN A 26 10.79 -3.63 4.39
CA GLN A 26 12.05 -3.90 3.68
C GLN A 26 12.32 -2.86 2.59
N ARG A 27 11.31 -2.56 1.76
CA ARG A 27 11.44 -1.58 0.67
C ARG A 27 11.71 -0.19 1.21
N MET A 28 10.97 0.22 2.25
CA MET A 28 11.07 1.58 2.77
C MET A 28 12.29 1.79 3.66
N GLY A 29 12.84 0.73 4.25
CA GLY A 29 13.81 0.86 5.34
C GLY A 29 13.21 1.51 6.60
N LEU A 30 11.89 1.39 6.77
CA LEU A 30 11.11 1.91 7.88
C LEU A 30 10.30 0.79 8.51
N ARG A 31 9.76 1.03 9.71
CA ARG A 31 8.87 0.09 10.38
C ARG A 31 7.45 0.65 10.41
N THR A 32 6.56 0.00 9.67
CA THR A 32 5.13 0.29 9.73
C THR A 32 4.48 -0.35 10.98
N HIS A 33 3.35 0.19 11.43
CA HIS A 33 2.43 -0.55 12.30
C HIS A 33 1.33 -1.19 11.46
N LEU A 34 0.81 -2.34 11.90
CA LEU A 34 -0.31 -3.02 11.24
C LEU A 34 -1.38 -3.30 12.28
N VAL A 35 -2.55 -2.68 12.09
CA VAL A 35 -3.77 -2.95 12.85
C VAL A 35 -4.68 -3.79 11.98
N LYS A 36 -5.04 -5.00 12.42
CA LYS A 36 -5.95 -5.87 11.66
C LYS A 36 -7.40 -5.58 12.03
N ASP A 37 -8.25 -5.49 11.03
CA ASP A 37 -9.68 -5.32 11.23
C ASP A 37 -10.39 -6.67 11.37
N SER A 38 -11.52 -6.67 12.08
CA SER A 38 -12.47 -7.77 11.99
C SER A 38 -13.17 -7.73 10.63
N ILE A 39 -13.16 -8.85 9.90
CA ILE A 39 -13.93 -9.00 8.66
C ILE A 39 -15.08 -9.99 8.87
N GLU A 40 -16.21 -9.69 8.22
CA GLU A 40 -17.26 -10.68 8.06
C GLU A 40 -16.89 -11.64 6.90
N ARG A 41 -17.18 -12.93 7.07
CA ARG A 41 -16.85 -13.94 6.06
C ARG A 41 -17.85 -13.94 4.91
N GLY A 42 -17.39 -14.35 3.72
CA GLY A 42 -18.25 -14.56 2.54
C GLY A 42 -18.47 -13.33 1.66
N TYR A 43 -17.84 -12.20 1.99
CA TYR A 43 -17.87 -11.01 1.14
C TYR A 43 -16.94 -11.18 -0.06
N ARG A 44 -17.45 -10.93 -1.26
CA ARG A 44 -16.68 -10.97 -2.51
C ARG A 44 -16.72 -9.62 -3.19
N TRP A 45 -15.57 -9.11 -3.59
CA TRP A 45 -15.44 -7.84 -4.30
C TRP A 45 -15.05 -8.07 -5.77
N PRO A 46 -15.53 -7.25 -6.72
CA PRO A 46 -15.34 -7.49 -8.16
C PRO A 46 -13.88 -7.58 -8.63
N HIS A 47 -12.94 -6.93 -7.93
CA HIS A 47 -11.55 -6.79 -8.39
C HIS A 47 -10.53 -7.57 -7.57
N ILE A 48 -10.90 -8.03 -6.38
CA ILE A 48 -9.99 -8.73 -5.47
C ILE A 48 -10.50 -10.11 -5.07
N GLY A 49 -11.72 -10.50 -5.45
CA GLY A 49 -12.29 -11.81 -5.12
C GLY A 49 -12.82 -11.88 -3.68
N GLU A 50 -12.75 -13.06 -3.05
CA GLU A 50 -13.25 -13.28 -1.69
C GLU A 50 -12.35 -12.60 -0.66
N VAL A 51 -12.91 -11.72 0.17
CA VAL A 51 -12.17 -10.99 1.21
C VAL A 51 -11.68 -11.95 2.29
N ARG A 52 -10.37 -11.92 2.56
CA ARG A 52 -9.69 -12.81 3.52
C ARG A 52 -9.06 -12.07 4.69
N GLU A 53 -8.56 -10.86 4.48
CA GLU A 53 -8.00 -10.02 5.53
C GLU A 53 -8.29 -8.53 5.24
N SER A 54 -8.39 -7.72 6.30
CA SER A 54 -8.40 -6.26 6.21
C SER A 54 -7.57 -5.68 7.34
N GLY A 55 -6.96 -4.52 7.11
CA GLY A 55 -6.25 -3.80 8.14
C GLY A 55 -5.69 -2.47 7.67
N THR A 56 -5.19 -1.70 8.62
CA THR A 56 -4.57 -0.39 8.40
C THR A 56 -3.08 -0.47 8.67
N PHE A 57 -2.30 0.05 7.72
CA PHE A 57 -0.87 0.27 7.85
C PHE A 57 -0.61 1.73 8.22
N GLU A 58 0.13 1.95 9.29
CA GLU A 58 0.44 3.27 9.81
C GLU A 58 1.95 3.51 9.71
N CYS A 59 2.36 4.69 9.24
CA CYS A 59 3.76 5.10 9.15
C CYS A 59 3.97 6.46 9.85
N ALA A 60 4.53 6.45 11.06
CA ALA A 60 4.82 7.66 11.83
C ALA A 60 5.85 8.57 11.14
N GLU A 61 6.87 7.98 10.52
CA GLU A 61 7.92 8.72 9.81
C GLU A 61 7.41 9.36 8.51
N CYS A 62 6.31 8.85 7.96
CA CYS A 62 5.69 9.32 6.73
C CYS A 62 4.58 10.34 7.04
N GLU A 63 4.82 11.31 7.93
CA GLU A 63 3.81 12.30 8.37
C GLU A 63 2.56 11.67 9.00
N ASP A 64 2.75 10.65 9.85
CA ASP A 64 1.65 9.93 10.51
C ASP A 64 0.58 9.45 9.52
N SER A 65 1.04 8.95 8.37
CA SER A 65 0.15 8.53 7.27
C SER A 65 -0.40 7.12 7.47
N ASP A 66 -1.65 6.96 7.05
CA ASP A 66 -2.36 5.69 7.07
C ASP A 66 -2.70 5.18 5.66
N LEU A 67 -2.69 3.85 5.52
CA LEU A 67 -3.11 3.11 4.35
C LEU A 67 -4.00 1.94 4.76
N GLU A 68 -5.26 1.97 4.36
CA GLU A 68 -6.15 0.84 4.53
C GLU A 68 -5.90 -0.18 3.41
N MET A 69 -5.84 -1.46 3.76
CA MET A 69 -5.69 -2.56 2.82
C MET A 69 -6.71 -3.65 3.05
N THR A 70 -7.33 -4.09 1.97
CA THR A 70 -8.22 -5.26 1.95
C THR A 70 -7.62 -6.31 1.03
N VAL A 71 -7.32 -7.48 1.58
CA VAL A 71 -6.77 -8.63 0.86
C VAL A 71 -7.92 -9.55 0.48
N GLY A 72 -8.12 -9.74 -0.82
CA GLY A 72 -9.07 -10.71 -1.36
C GLY A 72 -8.40 -12.04 -1.70
N SER A 73 -9.02 -12.90 -2.50
CA SER A 73 -8.44 -14.16 -2.99
C SER A 73 -7.62 -13.97 -4.27
N GLU A 74 -8.00 -12.99 -5.08
CA GLU A 74 -7.48 -12.71 -6.42
C GLU A 74 -6.74 -11.36 -6.50
N GLY A 75 -6.78 -10.57 -5.43
CA GLY A 75 -6.17 -9.24 -5.42
C GLY A 75 -6.02 -8.62 -4.04
N VAL A 76 -5.48 -7.41 -4.02
CA VAL A 76 -5.38 -6.53 -2.86
C VAL A 76 -5.84 -5.14 -3.25
N ARG A 77 -6.74 -4.55 -2.47
CA ARG A 77 -7.15 -3.14 -2.60
C ARG A 77 -6.43 -2.31 -1.56
N ILE A 78 -5.79 -1.23 -1.99
CA ILE A 78 -5.32 -0.15 -1.11
C ILE A 78 -6.33 1.00 -1.19
N SER A 79 -6.80 1.47 -0.04
CA SER A 79 -7.65 2.65 0.09
C SER A 79 -6.88 3.73 0.85
N CYS A 80 -6.85 4.94 0.29
CA CYS A 80 -6.16 6.05 0.94
C CYS A 80 -6.85 7.38 0.67
N VAL A 81 -6.66 8.34 1.57
CA VAL A 81 -7.10 9.72 1.42
C VAL A 81 -5.90 10.56 0.96
N PRO A 82 -5.88 11.08 -0.28
CA PRO A 82 -4.68 11.72 -0.84
C PRO A 82 -4.15 12.91 -0.02
N SER A 83 -5.01 13.61 0.70
CA SER A 83 -4.64 14.75 1.54
C SER A 83 -4.03 14.37 2.88
N SER A 84 -4.11 13.10 3.29
CA SER A 84 -3.60 12.61 4.59
C SER A 84 -2.70 11.39 4.46
N THR A 85 -2.39 10.96 3.23
CA THR A 85 -1.50 9.84 2.97
C THR A 85 -0.32 10.32 2.12
N HIS A 86 0.87 10.25 2.70
CA HIS A 86 2.11 10.64 2.06
C HIS A 86 2.33 9.81 0.78
N PRO A 87 2.61 10.45 -0.39
CA PRO A 87 2.74 9.74 -1.67
C PRO A 87 3.83 8.66 -1.67
N TYR A 88 4.98 8.91 -1.03
CA TYR A 88 6.02 7.90 -0.82
C TYR A 88 5.47 6.62 -0.20
N PHE A 89 4.66 6.74 0.85
CA PHE A 89 4.15 5.59 1.58
C PHE A 89 3.19 4.79 0.71
N ARG A 90 2.22 5.46 0.09
CA ARG A 90 1.25 4.87 -0.84
C ARG A 90 1.93 4.14 -2.00
N GLU A 91 2.88 4.80 -2.66
CA GLU A 91 3.53 4.21 -3.83
C GLU A 91 4.54 3.12 -3.47
N SER A 92 5.16 3.20 -2.29
CA SER A 92 5.97 2.11 -1.74
C SER A 92 5.12 0.88 -1.44
N ALA A 93 3.89 1.06 -0.93
CA ALA A 93 2.93 -0.02 -0.74
C ALA A 93 2.52 -0.69 -2.06
N LEU A 94 2.21 0.10 -3.08
CA LEU A 94 1.94 -0.43 -4.43
C LEU A 94 3.13 -1.23 -4.97
N ALA A 95 4.34 -0.69 -4.82
CA ALA A 95 5.56 -1.35 -5.28
C ALA A 95 5.87 -2.63 -4.49
N ALA A 96 5.55 -2.67 -3.19
CA ALA A 96 5.69 -3.87 -2.38
C ALA A 96 4.74 -4.98 -2.87
N LEU A 97 3.51 -4.64 -3.26
CA LEU A 97 2.57 -5.61 -3.85
C LEU A 97 3.07 -6.13 -5.20
N ILE A 98 3.63 -5.25 -6.05
CA ILE A 98 4.23 -5.65 -7.32
C ILE A 98 5.39 -6.62 -7.11
N ASP A 99 6.30 -6.33 -6.16
CA ASP A 99 7.41 -7.24 -5.84
C ASP A 99 6.94 -8.61 -5.33
N LEU A 100 5.76 -8.69 -4.72
CA LEU A 100 5.14 -9.94 -4.27
C LEU A 100 4.45 -10.71 -5.42
N GLY A 101 4.57 -10.24 -6.65
CA GLY A 101 3.98 -10.85 -7.84
C GLY A 101 2.64 -10.26 -8.26
N GLY A 102 2.27 -9.10 -7.71
CA GLY A 102 1.07 -8.37 -8.09
C GLY A 102 1.23 -7.66 -9.43
N SER A 103 0.16 -7.57 -10.20
CA SER A 103 0.07 -6.79 -11.44
C SER A 103 -0.71 -5.51 -11.19
N PHE A 104 -0.11 -4.37 -11.54
CA PHE A 104 -0.70 -3.05 -11.38
C PHE A 104 -0.33 -2.15 -12.57
N GLU A 105 -1.35 -1.59 -13.24
CA GLU A 105 -1.17 -0.76 -14.43
C GLU A 105 -1.02 0.73 -14.04
N ALA A 106 0.17 1.12 -13.55
CA ALA A 106 0.57 2.53 -13.49
C ALA A 106 2.08 2.70 -13.33
N ASN A 107 2.58 3.85 -13.80
CA ASN A 107 3.95 4.27 -13.52
C ASN A 107 4.05 4.81 -12.09
N LEU A 108 4.86 4.14 -11.26
CA LEU A 108 5.21 4.60 -9.91
C LEU A 108 6.34 5.63 -9.99
N HIS A 109 6.37 6.57 -9.05
CA HIS A 109 7.35 7.64 -9.00
C HIS A 109 8.77 7.08 -8.76
N PRO A 110 9.83 7.50 -9.47
CA PRO A 110 11.16 6.90 -9.36
C PRO A 110 11.75 6.85 -7.94
N PHE A 111 11.32 7.76 -7.05
CA PHE A 111 11.79 7.83 -5.67
C PHE A 111 11.47 6.59 -4.83
N ILE A 112 10.47 5.78 -5.20
CA ILE A 112 10.17 4.50 -4.52
C ILE A 112 11.24 3.41 -4.74
N GLN A 113 12.28 3.69 -5.52
CA GLN A 113 13.48 2.84 -5.63
C GLN A 113 14.49 3.09 -4.49
N LYS A 114 14.34 4.20 -3.76
CA LYS A 114 15.18 4.57 -2.62
C LYS A 114 14.49 4.20 -1.31
N LYS A 115 15.27 3.93 -0.26
CA LYS A 115 14.76 3.86 1.12
C LYS A 115 14.49 5.27 1.66
N TRP A 116 13.67 5.36 2.71
CA TRP A 116 13.32 6.64 3.32
C TRP A 116 14.53 7.43 3.82
N SER A 117 15.55 6.75 4.33
CA SER A 117 16.80 7.37 4.78
C SER A 117 17.65 7.92 3.64
N GLU A 118 17.41 7.48 2.41
CA GLU A 118 18.16 7.87 1.20
C GLU A 118 17.49 9.02 0.43
N LEU A 119 16.26 9.37 0.79
CA LEU A 119 15.56 10.54 0.25
C LEU A 119 16.13 11.82 0.84
N SER A 120 16.42 12.77 -0.05
CA SER A 120 16.70 14.15 0.34
C SER A 120 15.46 14.82 0.96
N PRO A 121 15.62 15.89 1.74
CA PRO A 121 14.49 16.64 2.28
C PRO A 121 13.49 17.11 1.22
N ALA A 122 13.95 17.46 0.01
CA ALA A 122 13.09 17.85 -1.11
C ALA A 122 12.28 16.67 -1.65
N GLU A 123 12.87 15.48 -1.71
CA GLU A 123 12.18 14.26 -2.15
C GLU A 123 11.17 13.75 -1.12
N LYS A 124 11.29 14.14 0.16
CA LYS A 124 10.30 13.88 1.20
C LYS A 124 9.14 14.87 1.21
N GLN A 125 9.15 15.89 0.34
CA GLN A 125 8.01 16.81 0.25
C GLN A 125 6.84 16.13 -0.46
N VAL A 126 5.63 16.42 0.01
CA VAL A 126 4.37 15.73 -0.33
C VAL A 126 3.91 15.94 -1.78
N ASP A 127 4.62 16.75 -2.58
CA ASP A 127 4.20 17.08 -3.95
C ASP A 127 4.93 16.27 -5.03
N TRP A 128 4.74 14.95 -5.00
CA TRP A 128 5.29 14.04 -6.01
C TRP A 128 4.54 14.09 -7.34
N ARG A 129 3.42 14.80 -7.37
CA ARG A 129 2.66 15.09 -8.58
C ARG A 129 2.41 16.59 -8.68
N GLY A 130 3.51 17.34 -8.66
CA GLY A 130 3.53 18.69 -9.19
C GLY A 130 3.49 18.65 -10.72
N ARG A 131 2.28 18.84 -11.27
CA ARG A 131 1.85 18.96 -12.70
C ARG A 131 1.29 17.71 -13.36
#